data_AF-A0ABD0VAX7-F1
#
_entry.id   AF-A0ABD0VAX7-F1
#
_cell.length_a   1.000
_cell.length_b   1.000
_cell.length_c   1.000
_cell.angle_alpha   90.00
_cell.angle_beta   90.00
_cell.angle_gamma   90.00
#
_symmetry.space_group_name_H-M   'P 1'
#
loop_
_entity.id
_entity.type
_entity.pdbx_description
1 polymer ?
#
loop_
_entity_poly.entity_id
_entity_poly.type
_entity_poly.pdbx_seq_one_letter_code
_entity_poly.pdbx_strand_id
1 'polypeptide(L)'
;MLVIVGIPDKTMKIFVKGADNSMLGDMKNTLNANIIQETESQLKTYSSVGPRILVIGKLKMNRMGFEEWHSSYENSSIVLFRRGSLLKAAVTNIENKNLTKEDRYFPPYNAP
;
A
#
# COMPACT_ATOMS: atom_id res chain seq x y z
N MET A 1 4.53 -4.98 -2.20
CA MET A 1 4.95 -5.61 -0.92
C MET A 1 4.28 -4.88 0.21
N LEU A 2 3.66 -5.58 1.15
CA LEU A 2 3.00 -4.97 2.30
C LEU A 2 3.53 -5.45 3.64
N VAL A 3 3.31 -4.65 4.68
CA VAL A 3 3.52 -5.01 6.08
C VAL A 3 2.35 -4.49 6.92
N ILE A 4 1.94 -5.28 7.91
CA ILE A 4 0.92 -4.90 8.88
C ILE A 4 1.60 -4.70 10.23
N VAL A 5 1.36 -3.55 10.85
CA VAL A 5 2.02 -3.13 12.09
C VAL A 5 0.97 -2.80 13.13
N GLY A 6 1.08 -3.42 14.31
CA GLY A 6 0.33 -3.02 15.50
C GLY A 6 0.93 -1.77 16.11
N ILE A 7 0.10 -0.75 16.34
CA ILE A 7 0.51 0.54 16.87
C ILE A 7 0.07 0.64 18.34
N PRO A 8 0.82 1.34 19.22
CA PRO A 8 0.43 1.52 20.63
C PRO A 8 -0.96 2.14 20.86
N ASP A 9 -1.51 2.84 19.86
CA ASP A 9 -2.87 3.40 19.87
C ASP A 9 -3.98 2.34 19.67
N LYS A 10 -3.63 1.05 19.72
CA LYS A 10 -4.50 -0.12 19.47
C LYS A 10 -5.06 -0.18 18.05
N THR A 11 -4.50 0.58 17.11
CA THR A 11 -4.84 0.50 15.69
C THR A 11 -3.85 -0.38 14.94
N MET A 12 -4.31 -0.99 13.86
CA MET A 12 -3.45 -1.68 12.91
C MET A 12 -3.19 -0.74 11.73
N LYS A 13 -1.93 -0.60 11.34
CA LYS A 13 -1.54 0.16 10.15
C LYS A 13 -0.94 -0.77 9.12
N ILE A 14 -1.35 -0.60 7.88
CA ILE A 14 -0.84 -1.38 6.75
C ILE A 14 -0.03 -0.42 5.90
N PHE A 15 1.17 -0.83 5.56
CA PHE A 15 2.04 -0.08 4.66
C PHE A 15 2.27 -0.93 3.42
N VAL A 16 2.04 -0.35 2.25
CA VAL A 16 2.20 -1.03 0.97
C VAL A 16 3.23 -0.24 0.16
N LYS A 17 4.27 -0.91 -0.33
CA LYS A 17 5.26 -0.33 -1.26
C LYS A 17 5.23 -1.05 -2.60
N GLY A 18 5.31 -0.30 -3.69
CA GLY A 18 5.30 -0.83 -5.05
C GLY A 18 5.75 0.17 -6.10
N ALA A 19 5.75 -0.27 -7.35
CA ALA A 19 5.97 0.62 -8.49
C ALA A 19 4.82 1.62 -8.61
N ASP A 20 5.11 2.80 -9.16
CA ASP A 20 4.16 3.88 -9.40
C ASP A 20 2.90 3.43 -10.15
N ASN A 21 3.04 2.73 -11.28
CA ASN A 21 1.91 2.28 -12.09
C ASN A 21 0.96 1.33 -11.34
N SER A 22 1.51 0.46 -10.48
CA SER A 22 0.71 -0.47 -9.68
C SER A 22 -0.01 0.27 -8.55
N MET A 23 0.73 1.09 -7.80
CA MET A 23 0.22 1.73 -6.59
C MET A 23 -0.78 2.85 -6.90
N LEU A 24 -0.54 3.63 -7.95
CA LEU A 24 -1.42 4.74 -8.32
C LEU A 24 -2.72 4.27 -8.98
N GLY A 25 -2.70 3.13 -9.67
CA GLY A 25 -3.92 2.52 -10.22
C GLY A 25 -4.95 2.23 -9.12
N ASP A 26 -4.50 1.64 -8.02
CA ASP A 26 -5.36 1.28 -6.88
C ASP A 26 -5.83 2.50 -6.09
N MET A 27 -5.04 3.59 -6.08
CA MET A 27 -5.35 4.83 -5.37
C MET A 27 -6.25 5.81 -6.15
N LYS A 28 -6.42 5.62 -7.48
CA LYS A 28 -7.21 6.53 -8.34
C LYS A 28 -8.67 6.67 -7.95
N ASN A 29 -9.23 5.68 -7.27
CA ASN A 29 -10.64 5.67 -6.89
C ASN A 29 -10.89 6.20 -5.47
N THR A 30 -9.85 6.48 -4.69
CA THR A 30 -9.96 6.73 -3.24
C THR A 30 -9.31 8.04 -2.79
N LEU A 31 -8.32 8.55 -3.54
CA LEU A 31 -7.62 9.79 -3.24
C LEU A 31 -8.08 10.96 -4.12
N ASN A 32 -7.86 12.17 -3.62
CA ASN A 32 -8.11 13.40 -4.38
C ASN A 32 -7.28 13.40 -5.68
N ALA A 33 -7.95 13.62 -6.81
CA ALA A 33 -7.34 13.67 -8.13
C ALA A 33 -6.14 14.63 -8.21
N ASN A 34 -6.18 15.76 -7.51
CA ASN A 34 -5.08 16.72 -7.46
C ASN A 34 -3.83 16.13 -6.82
N ILE A 35 -3.99 15.37 -5.72
CA ILE A 35 -2.87 14.73 -5.01
C ILE A 35 -2.22 13.66 -5.90
N ILE A 36 -3.05 12.91 -6.64
CA ILE A 36 -2.56 11.89 -7.57
C ILE A 36 -1.79 12.55 -8.70
N GLN A 37 -2.34 13.58 -9.33
CA GLN A 37 -1.72 14.26 -10.45
C GLN A 37 -0.40 14.93 -10.06
N GLU A 38 -0.35 15.58 -8.89
CA GLU A 38 0.87 16.18 -8.37
C GLU A 38 1.93 15.12 -8.08
N THR A 39 1.53 14.00 -7.47
CA THR A 39 2.44 12.87 -7.18
C THR A 39 2.95 12.24 -8.48
N GLU A 40 2.10 12.03 -9.49
CA GLU A 40 2.49 11.53 -10.82
C GLU A 40 3.51 12.47 -11.49
N SER A 41 3.32 13.79 -11.40
CA SER A 41 4.26 14.78 -11.91
C SER A 41 5.63 14.69 -11.23
N GLN A 42 5.65 14.63 -9.90
CA GLN A 42 6.88 14.48 -9.11
C GLN A 42 7.62 13.17 -9.43
N LEU A 43 6.90 12.06 -9.56
CA LEU A 43 7.48 10.76 -9.90
C LEU A 43 8.14 10.77 -11.30
N LYS A 44 7.53 11.44 -12.28
CA LYS A 44 8.12 11.63 -13.61
C LYS A 44 9.40 12.48 -13.55
N THR A 45 9.38 13.57 -12.78
CA THR A 45 10.56 14.42 -12.59
C THR A 45 11.70 13.62 -11.96
N TYR A 46 11.42 12.88 -10.88
CA TYR A 46 12.44 12.08 -10.21
C TYR A 46 12.95 10.91 -11.06
N SER A 47 12.12 10.28 -11.89
CA SER A 47 12.56 9.15 -12.70
C SER A 47 13.44 9.60 -13.88
N SER A 48 13.25 10.85 -14.33
CA SER A 48 14.06 11.45 -15.41
C SER A 48 15.56 11.52 -15.11
N VAL A 49 15.96 11.50 -13.83
CA VAL A 49 17.36 11.55 -13.40
C VAL A 49 17.96 10.18 -13.05
N GLY A 50 17.23 9.08 -13.28
CA GLY A 50 17.72 7.70 -13.12
C GLY A 50 17.42 6.92 -11.81
N PRO A 51 16.90 7.51 -10.71
CA PRO A 51 16.44 6.76 -9.54
C PRO A 51 15.32 5.77 -9.87
N ARG A 52 15.42 4.57 -9.27
CA ARG A 52 14.27 3.68 -9.14
C ARG A 52 13.40 4.20 -8.01
N ILE A 53 12.16 4.56 -8.33
CA ILE A 53 11.23 5.13 -7.36
C ILE A 53 10.23 4.06 -6.91
N LEU A 54 9.84 4.13 -5.65
CA LEU A 54 8.73 3.37 -5.09
C LEU A 54 7.71 4.32 -4.53
N VAL A 55 6.45 3.94 -4.65
CA VAL A 55 5.32 4.62 -4.02
C VAL A 55 4.94 3.83 -2.78
N ILE A 56 4.72 4.55 -1.67
CA ILE A 56 4.27 3.98 -0.40
C ILE A 56 2.86 4.49 -0.12
N GLY A 57 1.94 3.56 0.12
CA GLY A 57 0.59 3.81 0.60
C GLY A 57 0.41 3.31 2.02
N LYS A 58 -0.54 3.91 2.75
CA LYS A 58 -0.88 3.56 4.12
C LYS A 58 -2.38 3.30 4.23
N LEU A 59 -2.76 2.32 5.02
CA LEU A 59 -4.15 2.08 5.40
C LEU A 59 -4.27 1.94 6.91
N LYS A 60 -5.38 2.43 7.47
CA LYS A 60 -5.79 2.14 8.84
C LYS A 60 -6.78 0.99 8.83
N MET A 61 -6.52 -0.02 9.65
CA MET A 61 -7.37 -1.17 9.87
C MET A 61 -7.72 -1.27 11.36
N ASN A 62 -8.97 -1.62 11.66
CA ASN A 62 -9.38 -1.90 13.03
C ASN A 62 -8.98 -3.32 13.43
N ARG A 63 -8.97 -3.62 14.73
CA ARG A 63 -8.53 -4.92 15.22
C ARG A 63 -9.38 -6.08 14.68
N MET A 64 -10.70 -5.95 14.65
CA MET A 64 -11.60 -7.01 14.16
C MET A 64 -11.31 -7.38 12.69
N GLY A 65 -11.13 -6.38 11.83
CA GLY A 65 -10.79 -6.61 10.42
C GLY A 65 -9.41 -7.22 10.23
N PHE A 66 -8.46 -6.95 11.14
CA PHE A 66 -7.18 -7.63 11.15
C PHE A 66 -7.31 -9.10 11.55
N GLU A 67 -8.04 -9.42 12.61
CA GLU A 67 -8.21 -10.82 13.05
C GLU A 67 -8.91 -11.67 11.99
N GLU A 68 -9.94 -11.13 11.33
CA GLU A 68 -10.64 -11.78 10.21
C GLU A 68 -9.67 -12.07 9.05
N TRP A 69 -8.90 -11.06 8.64
CA TRP A 69 -7.90 -11.25 7.59
C TRP A 69 -6.80 -12.23 8.01
N HIS A 70 -6.31 -12.14 9.24
CA HIS A 70 -5.23 -12.99 9.74
C HIS A 70 -5.66 -14.46 9.76
N SER A 71 -6.89 -14.75 10.20
CA SER A 71 -7.47 -16.09 10.12
C SER A 71 -7.53 -16.62 8.67
N SER A 72 -7.96 -15.78 7.72
CA SER A 72 -7.97 -16.13 6.29
C SER A 72 -6.57 -16.38 5.72
N TYR A 73 -5.59 -15.57 6.13
CA TYR A 73 -4.19 -15.72 5.75
C TYR A 73 -3.61 -17.03 6.29
N GLU A 74 -3.81 -17.36 7.57
CA GLU A 74 -3.32 -18.59 8.18
C GLU A 74 -3.93 -19.83 7.52
N ASN A 75 -5.24 -19.83 7.26
CA ASN A 75 -5.87 -20.91 6.50
C ASN A 75 -5.26 -21.04 5.10
N SER A 76 -4.99 -19.91 4.43
CA SER A 76 -4.37 -19.89 3.11
C SER A 76 -2.89 -20.26 3.12
N SER A 77 -2.19 -20.22 4.26
CA SER A 77 -0.75 -20.51 4.37
C SER A 77 -0.48 -22.02 4.44
N ILE A 78 -1.42 -22.79 5.00
CA ILE A 78 -1.29 -24.24 5.25
C ILE A 78 -1.85 -25.13 4.12
N VAL A 79 -2.63 -24.59 3.19
CA VAL A 79 -3.18 -25.35 2.06
C VAL A 79 -2.08 -25.75 1.07
N LEU A 80 -2.12 -27.01 0.61
CA LEU A 80 -1.17 -27.53 -0.37
C LEU A 80 -1.52 -27.11 -1.81
N PHE A 81 -2.82 -27.13 -2.12
CA PHE A 81 -3.30 -26.80 -3.46
C PHE A 81 -3.57 -25.30 -3.59
N ARG A 82 -3.13 -24.70 -4.71
CA ARG A 82 -3.42 -23.30 -5.07
C ARG A 82 -3.02 -22.24 -4.03
N ARG A 83 -2.13 -22.58 -3.09
CA ARG A 83 -1.62 -21.70 -2.03
C ARG A 83 -1.26 -20.31 -2.50
N GLY A 84 -0.47 -20.22 -3.57
CA GLY A 84 -0.03 -18.92 -4.12
C GLY A 84 -1.19 -18.01 -4.54
N SER A 85 -2.25 -18.58 -5.14
CA SER A 85 -3.44 -17.80 -5.51
C SER A 85 -4.30 -17.41 -4.31
N LEU A 86 -4.37 -18.26 -3.28
CA LEU A 86 -5.13 -17.97 -2.06
C LEU A 86 -4.44 -16.88 -1.23
N LEU A 87 -3.13 -16.97 -1.06
CA LEU A 87 -2.33 -15.92 -0.42
C LEU A 87 -2.42 -14.59 -1.18
N LYS A 88 -2.37 -14.63 -2.52
CA LYS A 88 -2.57 -13.42 -3.34
C LYS A 88 -3.96 -12.82 -3.13
N ALA A 89 -5.01 -13.64 -3.10
CA ALA A 89 -6.38 -13.16 -2.85
C ALA A 89 -6.52 -12.53 -1.46
N ALA A 90 -5.90 -13.12 -0.43
CA ALA A 90 -5.89 -12.56 0.92
C ALA A 90 -5.20 -11.18 0.95
N VAL A 91 -4.10 -11.01 0.23
CA VAL A 91 -3.38 -9.72 0.09
C VAL A 91 -4.23 -8.69 -0.66
N THR A 92 -4.76 -9.05 -1.84
CA THR A 92 -5.56 -8.14 -2.66
C THR A 92 -6.84 -7.66 -1.97
N ASN A 93 -7.47 -8.50 -1.14
CA ASN A 93 -8.63 -8.08 -0.33
C ASN A 93 -8.29 -6.92 0.62
N ILE A 94 -7.07 -6.91 1.17
CA ILE A 94 -6.60 -5.81 2.01
C ILE A 94 -6.24 -4.58 1.18
N GLU A 95 -5.46 -4.75 0.11
CA GLU A 95 -4.96 -3.61 -0.68
C GLU A 95 -6.12 -2.83 -1.34
N ASN A 96 -7.18 -3.53 -1.73
CA ASN A 96 -8.39 -2.91 -2.31
C ASN A 96 -9.25 -2.14 -1.29
N LYS A 97 -9.00 -2.28 0.02
CA LYS A 97 -9.68 -1.47 1.03
C LYS A 97 -8.93 -0.14 1.17
N ASN A 98 -9.31 0.87 0.39
CA ASN A 98 -9.02 2.30 0.55
C ASN A 98 -7.59 2.69 1.02
N LEU A 99 -6.55 2.45 0.20
CA LEU A 99 -5.22 3.03 0.40
C LEU A 99 -5.29 4.58 0.48
N THR A 100 -4.69 5.16 1.52
CA THR A 100 -4.49 6.61 1.67
C THR A 100 -3.00 6.99 1.66
N LYS A 101 -2.67 8.22 1.25
CA LYS A 101 -1.28 8.72 1.28
C LYS A 101 -0.85 8.94 2.73
N GLU A 102 0.44 8.73 3.02
CA GLU A 102 1.01 9.09 4.31
C GLU A 102 1.12 10.62 4.43
N ASP A 103 0.48 11.23 5.44
CA ASP A 103 0.49 12.68 5.73
C ASP A 103 1.87 13.25 6.12
N ARG A 104 2.96 12.51 5.88
CA ARG A 104 4.31 13.00 6.17
C ARG A 104 4.84 13.68 4.93
N TYR A 105 4.94 15.01 5.04
CA TYR A 105 5.72 15.89 4.17
C TYR A 105 7.12 15.28 3.97
N PHE A 106 7.34 14.64 2.83
CA PHE A 106 8.70 14.43 2.33
C PHE A 106 9.08 15.74 1.65
N PRO A 107 10.00 16.55 2.21
CA PRO A 107 10.43 17.76 1.54
C PRO A 107 10.95 17.39 0.14
N PRO A 108 10.71 18.23 -0.87
CA PRO A 108 11.25 18.00 -2.19
C PRO A 108 12.77 17.82 -2.06
N TYR A 109 13.28 16.71 -2.61
CA TYR A 109 14.71 16.52 -2.74
C TYR A 109 15.21 17.59 -3.72
N ASN A 110 15.79 18.66 -3.19
CA ASN A 110 16.52 19.64 -3.98
C ASN A 110 17.79 18.94 -4.45
N ALA A 111 17.74 18.35 -5.65
CA ALA A 111 18.95 17.92 -6.32
C ALA A 111 19.83 19.16 -6.58
N PRO A 112 21.16 19.07 -6.40
CA PRO A 112 22.09 20.15 -6.72
C PRO A 112 22.07 20.51 -8.20
#